data_AF-A0A926PX74-F1
#
_entry.id   AF-A0A926PX74-F1
#
_cell.length_a   1.000
_cell.length_b   1.000
_cell.length_c   1.000
_cell.angle_alpha   90.00
_cell.angle_beta   90.00
_cell.angle_gamma   90.00
#
_symmetry.space_group_name_H-M   'P 1'
#
loop_
_entity.id
_entity.type
_entity.pdbx_description
1 polymer ?
#
loop_
_entity_poly.entity_id
_entity_poly.type
_entity_poly.pdbx_seq_one_letter_code
_entity_poly.pdbx_strand_id
1 'polypeptide(L)' 'MKAIKVMATIDDQGQLTLDHPLLAEKSSRVEVIVLIPEEEAMEGGSQREVLTDFRQSWHEAMTGQTIPIAQVWEGLEDG' A
#
# COMPACT_ATOMS: atom_id res chain seq x y z
N MET A 1 -12.19 -5.01 9.14
CA MET A 1 -10.74 -4.78 9.27
C MET A 1 -10.49 -3.28 9.42
N LYS A 2 -9.55 -2.85 10.26
CA LYS A 2 -9.22 -1.44 10.47
C LYS A 2 -7.77 -1.21 10.07
N ALA A 3 -7.53 -0.32 9.12
CA ALA A 3 -6.18 0.05 8.70
C ALA A 3 -5.61 1.13 9.63
N ILE A 4 -4.34 0.97 10.03
CA ILE A 4 -3.61 1.94 10.86
C ILE A 4 -2.36 2.35 10.09
N LYS A 5 -2.14 3.66 9.91
CA LYS A 5 -0.91 4.20 9.32
C LYS A 5 -0.03 4.74 10.45
N VAL A 6 1.20 4.24 10.54
CA VAL A 6 2.25 4.72 11.43
C VAL A 6 3.56 4.77 10.67
N MET A 7 4.43 5.71 11.02
CA MET A 7 5.79 5.75 10.48
C MET A 7 6.65 4.69 11.15
N ALA A 8 7.56 4.12 10.38
CA ALA A 8 8.46 3.07 10.81
C ALA A 8 9.74 3.14 10.01
N THR A 9 10.82 2.66 10.60
CA THR A 9 12.15 2.58 9.98
C THR A 9 12.50 1.12 9.74
N ILE A 10 13.05 0.81 8.56
CA ILE A 10 13.69 -0.47 8.28
C ILE A 10 15.19 -0.27 8.51
N ASP A 11 15.78 -1.06 9.41
CA ASP A 11 17.22 -0.99 9.68
C ASP A 11 18.05 -1.76 8.64
N ASP A 12 19.38 -1.73 8.80
CA ASP A 12 20.34 -2.42 7.93
C ASP A 12 20.25 -3.95 8.00
N GLN A 13 19.58 -4.49 9.02
CA GLN A 13 19.28 -5.92 9.15
C GLN A 13 17.90 -6.29 8.59
N GLY A 14 17.13 -5.32 8.07
CA GLY A 14 15.79 -5.52 7.54
C GLY A 14 14.69 -5.60 8.61
N GLN A 15 14.96 -5.19 9.85
CA GLN A 15 13.96 -5.17 10.91
C GLN A 15 13.12 -3.89 10.85
N LEU A 16 11.80 -4.04 10.98
CA LEU A 16 10.86 -2.93 11.03
C LEU A 16 10.69 -2.44 12.47
N THR A 17 11.11 -1.21 12.75
CA THR A 17 10.88 -0.53 14.03
C THR A 17 9.85 0.56 13.86
N LEU A 18 8.75 0.51 14.62
CA LEU A 18 7.72 1.54 14.60
C LEU A 18 8.17 2.74 15.43
N ASP A 19 7.96 3.96 14.93
CA ASP A 19 8.27 5.18 15.67
C ASP A 19 7.37 5.33 16.91
N HIS A 20 6.15 4.77 16.81
CA HIS A 20 5.15 4.79 17.87
C HIS A 20 4.44 3.42 17.97
N PRO A 21 4.04 2.97 19.17
CA PRO A 21 3.31 1.72 19.34
C PRO A 21 1.95 1.71 18.64
N LEU A 22 1.54 0.54 18.12
CA LEU A 22 0.17 0.33 17.65
C LEU A 22 -0.76 0.20 18.85
N LEU A 23 -1.72 1.11 18.96
CA LEU A 23 -2.76 1.05 19.99
C LEU A 23 -3.81 0.00 19.58
N ALA A 24 -3.62 -1.24 20.06
CA ALA A 24 -4.57 -2.32 19.93
C ALA A 24 -5.18 -2.67 21.29
N GLU A 25 -6.49 -2.93 21.34
CA GLU A 25 -7.20 -3.26 22.58
C GLU A 25 -6.79 -4.63 23.15
N LYS A 26 -6.25 -5.53 22.31
CA LYS A 26 -5.84 -6.88 22.66
C LYS A 26 -4.57 -7.26 21.89
N SER A 27 -3.75 -8.12 22.50
CA SER A 27 -2.63 -8.74 21.80
C SER A 27 -3.16 -9.70 20.73
N SER A 28 -2.84 -9.44 19.48
CA SER A 28 -3.26 -10.27 18.35
C SER A 28 -2.22 -10.25 17.23
N ARG A 29 -2.20 -11.30 16.41
CA ARG A 29 -1.44 -11.31 15.17
C ARG A 29 -2.09 -10.38 14.16
N VAL A 30 -1.29 -9.60 13.44
CA VAL A 30 -1.73 -8.65 12.42
C VAL A 30 -0.97 -8.87 11.11
N GLU A 31 -1.58 -8.48 10.00
CA GLU A 31 -0.92 -8.37 8.70
C GLU A 31 -0.32 -6.97 8.57
N VAL A 32 0.94 -6.88 8.14
CA VAL A 32 1.67 -5.61 7.99
C VAL A 32 2.00 -5.40 6.52
N ILE A 33 1.74 -4.18 6.04
CA ILE A 33 2.07 -3.77 4.68
C ILE A 33 3.03 -2.61 4.77
N VAL A 34 4.18 -2.79 4.12
CA VAL A 34 5.29 -1.84 4.16
C VAL A 34 5.38 -1.16 2.81
N LEU A 35 5.39 0.17 2.82
CA LEU A 35 5.56 0.99 1.61
C LEU A 35 6.98 1.49 1.59
N ILE A 36 7.80 0.92 0.69
CA ILE A 36 9.14 1.39 0.42
C ILE A 36 9.03 2.34 -0.77
N PRO A 37 9.36 3.63 -0.62
CA PRO A 37 9.37 4.54 -1.77
C PRO A 37 10.44 4.06 -2.74
N GLU A 38 10.07 3.86 -4.00
CA GLU A 38 11.06 3.67 -5.04
C GLU A 38 11.78 5.00 -5.24
N GLU A 39 13.11 4.97 -5.25
CA GLU A 39 13.93 6.11 -5.70
C GLU A 39 13.78 6.22 -7.22
N GLU A 40 12.60 6.64 -7.67
CA GLU A 40 12.43 7.05 -9.05
C GLU A 40 13.28 8.31 -9.24
N ALA A 41 14.35 8.18 -10.03
CA ALA A 41 14.98 9.32 -10.67
C ALA A 41 13.86 10.16 -11.27
N MET A 42 13.68 11.37 -10.73
CA MET A 42 12.52 12.22 -10.96
C MET A 42 12.31 12.50 -12.44
N GLU A 43 11.54 11.65 -13.11
CA GLU A 43 10.93 11.95 -14.41
C GLU A 43 9.41 11.98 -14.22
N GLY A 44 8.94 13.08 -13.61
CA GLY A 44 7.68 13.68 -14.02
C GLY A 44 6.40 13.40 -13.21
N GLY A 45 6.42 12.61 -12.13
CA GLY A 45 5.28 12.45 -11.23
C GLY A 45 5.49 13.15 -9.89
N SER A 46 4.57 14.01 -9.45
CA SER A 46 4.65 14.55 -8.07
C SER A 46 4.50 13.38 -7.09
N GLN A 47 5.40 13.23 -6.11
CA GLN A 47 5.31 12.21 -5.03
C GLN A 47 3.91 12.13 -4.39
N ARG A 48 3.18 13.24 -4.44
CA ARG A 48 1.83 13.40 -3.93
C ARG A 48 0.76 12.69 -4.79
N GLU A 49 0.95 12.61 -6.11
CA GLU A 49 0.09 11.89 -7.04
C GLU A 49 0.26 10.38 -6.85
N VAL A 50 1.49 9.88 -6.81
CA VAL A 50 1.80 8.45 -6.54
C VAL A 50 1.17 7.98 -5.22
N LEU A 51 1.27 8.79 -4.17
CA LEU A 51 0.68 8.46 -2.87
C LEU A 51 -0.86 8.50 -2.89
N THR A 52 -1.45 9.32 -3.77
CA THR A 52 -2.90 9.43 -3.94
C THR A 52 -3.43 8.21 -4.70
N ASP A 53 -2.76 7.86 -5.79
CA ASP A 53 -3.09 6.68 -6.61
C ASP A 53 -2.94 5.41 -5.78
N PHE A 54 -1.87 5.29 -4.99
CA PHE A 54 -1.72 4.14 -4.08
C PHE A 54 -2.85 4.05 -3.05
N ARG A 55 -3.27 5.17 -2.44
CA ARG A 55 -4.40 5.18 -1.49
C ARG A 55 -5.70 4.76 -2.16
N GLN A 56 -5.91 5.19 -3.40
CA GLN A 56 -7.07 4.86 -4.22
C GLN A 56 -7.09 3.35 -4.50
N SER A 57 -6.01 2.79 -5.06
CA SER A 57 -5.91 1.36 -5.36
C SER A 57 -5.97 0.49 -4.09
N TRP A 58 -5.39 0.95 -2.97
CA TRP A 58 -5.50 0.29 -1.67
C TRP A 58 -6.94 0.26 -1.15
N HIS A 59 -7.67 1.38 -1.30
CA HIS A 59 -9.07 1.46 -0.93
C HIS A 59 -9.94 0.54 -1.80
N GLU A 60 -9.68 0.50 -3.10
CA GLU A 60 -10.40 -0.35 -4.05
C GLU A 60 -10.19 -1.83 -3.74
N ALA A 61 -8.94 -2.26 -3.50
CA ALA A 61 -8.63 -3.62 -3.07
C ALA A 61 -9.33 -4.00 -1.76
N MET A 62 -9.33 -3.11 -0.76
CA MET A 62 -9.96 -3.37 0.54
C MET A 62 -11.49 -3.35 0.50
N THR A 63 -12.09 -2.69 -0.49
CA THR A 63 -13.55 -2.59 -0.67
C THR A 63 -14.09 -3.57 -1.72
N GLY A 64 -13.21 -4.37 -2.33
CA GLY A 64 -13.59 -5.31 -3.39
C GLY A 64 -13.96 -4.62 -4.71
N GLN A 65 -13.62 -3.34 -4.88
CA GLN A 65 -13.74 -2.61 -6.15
C GLN A 65 -12.57 -2.96 -7.06
N THR A 66 -12.36 -4.25 -7.31
CA THR A 66 -11.30 -4.77 -8.17
C THR A 66 -11.93 -5.56 -9.29
N ILE A 67 -11.39 -5.45 -10.49
CA ILE A 67 -11.77 -6.30 -11.63
C ILE A 67 -10.90 -7.57 -11.61
N PRO A 68 -11.50 -8.76 -11.77
CA PRO A 68 -10.74 -9.99 -11.93
C PRO A 68 -9.80 -9.89 -13.13
N ILE A 69 -8.57 -10.39 -13.00
CA ILE A 69 -7.55 -10.32 -14.07
C ILE A 69 -8.03 -10.91 -15.39
N ALA A 70 -8.92 -11.92 -15.35
CA ALA A 70 -9.53 -12.50 -16.55
C ALA A 70 -10.40 -11.49 -17.33
N GLN A 71 -11.07 -10.56 -16.63
CA GLN A 71 -11.89 -9.51 -17.25
C GLN A 71 -11.08 -8.29 -17.72
N VAL A 72 -9.84 -8.14 -17.26
CA VAL A 72 -8.93 -7.09 -17.73
C VAL A 72 -8.51 -7.34 -19.18
N TRP A 73 -8.35 -8.61 -19.56
CA TRP A 73 -7.94 -8.99 -20.92
C TRP A 73 -9.07 -8.89 -21.95
N GLU A 74 -10.32 -9.14 -21.57
CA GLU A 74 -11.49 -9.03 -22.45
C GLU A 74 -11.69 -7.58 -22.99
N GLY A 75 -11.34 -6.56 -22.21
CA GLY A 75 -11.43 -5.15 -22.63
C GLY A 75 -10.30 -4.68 -23.56
N LEU A 76 -9.25 -5.49 -23.75
CA LEU A 76 -8.11 -5.19 -24.62
C LEU A 76 -8.21 -5.86 -25.99
N GLU A 77 -9.14 -6.79 -26.19
CA GLU A 77 -9.36 -7.51 -27.46
C GLU A 77 -10.30 -6.76 -28.43
N ASP A 78 -10.98 -5.70 -27.97
CA ASP A 78 -11.89 -4.85 -28.76
C ASP A 78 -11.21 -3.56 -29.30
N GLY A 79 -9.88 -3.53 -29.42
CA GLY A 79 -9.07 -2.40 -29.90
C GLY A 79 -8.57 -2.51 -31.33
#